data_AF-A0A6B0QU22-F1
#
_entry.id   AF-A0A6B0QU22-F1
#
_cell.length_a   1.000
_cell.length_b   1.000
_cell.length_c   1.000
_cell.angle_alpha   90.00
_cell.angle_beta   90.00
_cell.angle_gamma   90.00
#
_symmetry.space_group_name_H-M   'P 1'
#
loop_
_entity.id
_entity.type
_entity.pdbx_description
1 polymer ?
#
loop_
_entity_poly.entity_id
_entity_poly.type
_entity_poly.pdbx_seq_one_letter_code
_entity_poly.pdbx_strand_id
1 'polypeptide(L)'
;MSYYFDHDDVALKNFAKYFLHQSHEEREHTEKPMKLQNQRGGRIFLQDIKKPDRHDWENGLNATECALCLERSVNQSLLELHKLATEKNDPQLCNFTETHYLNEQVEATKNWVTT
;
A
#
# COMPACT_ATOMS: atom_id res chain seq x y z
N MET A 1 -2.42 -6.67 10.82
CA MET A 1 -3.24 -7.82 10.36
C MET A 1 -2.52 -9.15 10.53
N SER A 2 -1.34 -9.38 9.93
CA SER A 2 -0.64 -10.69 9.99
C SER A 2 -0.57 -11.34 11.39
N TYR A 3 0.02 -10.65 12.37
CA TYR A 3 0.20 -11.18 13.73
C TYR A 3 -1.10 -11.42 14.51
N TYR A 4 -2.21 -10.80 14.12
CA TYR A 4 -3.52 -11.12 14.70
C TYR A 4 -3.97 -12.52 14.27
N PHE A 5 -3.81 -12.85 12.99
CA PHE A 5 -4.19 -14.17 12.46
C PHE A 5 -3.25 -15.30 12.89
N ASP A 6 -2.06 -14.97 13.38
CA ASP A 6 -1.09 -15.92 13.93
C ASP A 6 -1.30 -16.20 15.43
N HIS A 7 -2.16 -15.44 16.10
CA HIS A 7 -2.51 -15.65 17.50
C HIS A 7 -3.19 -17.03 17.68
N ASP A 8 -3.00 -17.66 18.84
CA ASP A 8 -3.40 -19.05 19.09
C ASP A 8 -4.92 -19.26 19.11
N ASP A 9 -5.69 -18.24 19.48
CA ASP A 9 -7.15 -18.24 19.47
C ASP A 9 -7.79 -17.90 18.10
N VAL A 10 -7.03 -17.39 17.12
CA VAL A 10 -7.47 -17.16 15.73
C VAL A 10 -6.95 -18.25 14.78
N ALA A 11 -5.65 -18.55 14.84
CA ALA A 11 -4.96 -19.65 14.16
C ALA A 11 -5.16 -19.77 12.62
N LEU A 12 -5.37 -18.65 11.92
CA LEU A 12 -5.53 -18.62 10.45
C LEU A 12 -4.19 -18.37 9.74
N LYS A 13 -3.31 -19.38 9.73
CA LYS A 13 -1.93 -19.30 9.22
C LYS A 13 -1.80 -18.77 7.78
N ASN A 14 -2.76 -19.10 6.90
CA ASN A 14 -2.73 -18.63 5.51
C ASN A 14 -2.99 -17.12 5.43
N PHE A 15 -3.93 -16.59 6.22
CA PHE A 15 -4.16 -15.15 6.34
C PHE A 15 -2.95 -14.45 6.96
N ALA A 16 -2.36 -15.03 8.01
CA ALA A 16 -1.15 -14.49 8.62
C ALA A 16 -0.02 -14.36 7.59
N LYS A 17 0.25 -15.42 6.81
CA LYS A 17 1.26 -15.42 5.75
C LYS A 17 0.94 -14.41 4.64
N TYR A 18 -0.31 -14.34 4.21
CA TYR A 18 -0.74 -13.43 3.15
C TYR A 18 -0.53 -11.96 3.54
N PHE A 19 -1.03 -11.55 4.72
CA PHE A 19 -0.83 -10.17 5.20
C PHE A 19 0.63 -9.85 5.52
N LEU A 20 1.45 -10.85 5.89
CA LEU A 20 2.89 -10.63 6.06
C LEU A 20 3.57 -10.33 4.73
N HIS A 21 3.20 -11.07 3.69
CA HIS A 21 3.70 -10.86 2.34
C HIS A 21 3.32 -9.46 1.83
N GLN A 22 2.06 -9.06 1.96
CA GLN A 22 1.59 -7.71 1.61
C GLN A 22 2.37 -6.62 2.37
N SER A 23 2.64 -6.83 3.67
CA SER A 23 3.44 -5.89 4.46
C SER A 23 4.88 -5.74 3.95
N HIS A 24 5.46 -6.77 3.34
CA HIS A 24 6.78 -6.69 2.74
C HIS A 24 6.74 -5.97 1.40
N GLU A 25 5.76 -6.28 0.54
CA GLU A 25 5.56 -5.60 -0.75
C GLU A 25 5.36 -4.09 -0.55
N GLU A 26 4.52 -3.67 0.40
CA GLU A 26 4.30 -2.24 0.69
C GLU A 26 5.55 -1.52 1.22
N ARG A 27 6.45 -2.25 1.88
CA ARG A 27 7.73 -1.69 2.29
C ARG A 27 8.65 -1.44 1.10
N GLU A 28 8.67 -2.33 0.12
CA GLU A 28 9.37 -2.11 -1.15
C GLU A 28 8.77 -0.92 -1.91
N HIS A 29 7.43 -0.79 -1.90
CA HIS A 29 6.72 0.37 -2.46
C HIS A 29 7.09 1.68 -1.78
N THR A 30 7.36 1.66 -0.48
CA THR A 30 7.81 2.84 0.26
C THR A 30 9.26 3.25 -0.09
N GLU A 31 10.12 2.31 -0.47
CA GLU A 31 11.51 2.62 -0.86
C GLU A 31 11.65 3.20 -2.26
N LYS A 32 10.80 2.77 -3.21
CA LYS A 32 10.76 3.27 -4.60
C LYS A 32 10.73 4.82 -4.68
N PRO A 33 9.81 5.55 -4.00
CA PRO A 33 9.74 7.01 -4.07
C PRO A 33 10.88 7.69 -3.32
N MET A 34 11.42 7.09 -2.25
CA MET A 34 12.61 7.61 -1.57
C MET A 34 13.82 7.61 -2.51
N LYS A 35 14.00 6.53 -3.28
CA LYS A 35 15.05 6.43 -4.30
C LYS A 35 14.84 7.49 -5.40
N LEU A 36 13.60 7.64 -5.90
CA LEU A 36 13.27 8.68 -6.88
C LEU A 36 13.56 10.09 -6.36
N GLN A 37 13.17 10.38 -5.12
CA GLN A 37 13.39 11.68 -4.50
C GLN A 37 14.88 12.05 -4.48
N ASN A 38 15.75 11.10 -4.09
CA ASN A 38 17.19 11.30 -4.12
C ASN A 38 17.74 11.46 -5.55
N GLN A 39 17.25 10.66 -6.52
CA GLN A 39 17.66 10.76 -7.93
C GLN A 39 17.34 12.13 -8.54
N ARG A 40 16.25 12.75 -8.11
CA ARG A 40 15.81 14.07 -8.59
C ARG A 40 16.42 15.24 -7.80
N GLY A 41 17.36 14.97 -6.89
CA GLY A 41 18.00 15.98 -6.04
C GLY A 41 17.08 16.54 -4.94
N GLY A 42 15.94 15.88 -4.71
CA GLY A 42 15.03 16.20 -3.62
C GLY A 42 15.61 15.77 -2.26
N ARG A 43 14.98 16.26 -1.19
CA ARG A 43 15.30 15.86 0.18
C ARG A 43 14.14 15.07 0.77
N ILE A 44 14.46 14.03 1.51
CA ILE A 44 13.48 13.20 2.21
C ILE A 44 13.29 13.78 3.62
N PHE A 45 12.03 14.09 3.96
CA PHE A 45 11.64 14.52 5.30
C PHE A 45 10.65 13.50 5.84
N LEU A 46 11.13 12.62 6.72
CA LEU A 46 10.30 11.57 7.32
C LEU A 46 9.34 12.16 8.35
N GLN A 47 8.17 11.54 8.46
CA GLN A 47 7.14 11.85 9.45
C GLN A 47 6.83 10.58 10.26
N ASP A 48 6.17 10.76 11.40
CA ASP A 48 5.75 9.64 12.24
C ASP A 48 4.75 8.74 11.51
N ILE A 49 5.02 7.44 11.50
CA ILE A 49 4.09 6.43 10.98
C ILE A 49 3.04 6.17 12.05
N LYS A 50 1.80 6.55 11.76
CA LYS A 50 0.68 6.33 12.69
C LYS A 50 0.44 4.83 12.87
N LYS A 51 0.13 4.42 14.10
CA LYS A 51 -0.34 3.06 14.37
C LYS A 51 -1.66 2.78 13.61
N PRO A 52 -1.98 1.51 13.32
CA PRO A 52 -3.29 1.13 12.81
C PRO A 52 -4.43 1.63 13.73
N ASP A 53 -5.59 1.89 13.13
CA ASP A 53 -6.81 2.33 13.82
C ASP A 53 -7.45 1.22 14.66
N ARG A 54 -7.16 -0.05 14.33
CA ARG A 54 -7.69 -1.24 14.98
C ARG A 54 -6.58 -2.17 15.47
N HIS A 55 -6.86 -2.82 16.60
CA HIS A 55 -5.99 -3.83 17.21
C HIS A 55 -6.55 -5.25 17.04
N ASP A 56 -7.88 -5.39 16.95
CA ASP A 56 -8.61 -6.62 16.69
C ASP A 56 -9.28 -6.51 15.31
N TRP A 57 -9.20 -7.58 14.51
CA TRP A 57 -9.79 -7.64 13.18
C TRP A 57 -11.09 -8.43 13.14
N GLU A 58 -11.51 -9.04 14.25
CA GLU A 58 -12.68 -9.90 14.44
C GLU A 58 -12.69 -11.19 13.60
N ASN A 59 -12.51 -11.09 12.28
CA ASN A 59 -12.50 -12.20 11.35
C ASN A 59 -11.78 -11.84 10.03
N GLY A 60 -11.63 -12.83 9.15
CA GLY A 60 -10.98 -12.64 7.85
C GLY A 60 -11.67 -11.62 6.94
N LEU A 61 -13.01 -11.61 6.90
CA LEU A 61 -13.79 -10.69 6.05
C LEU A 61 -13.52 -9.24 6.43
N ASN A 62 -13.62 -8.91 7.71
CA ASN A 62 -13.38 -7.55 8.21
C ASN A 62 -11.93 -7.09 7.95
N ALA A 63 -10.95 -7.99 8.07
CA ALA A 63 -9.55 -7.66 7.75
C ALA A 63 -9.36 -7.37 6.25
N THR A 64 -9.93 -8.20 5.38
CA THR A 64 -9.89 -8.03 3.92
C THR A 64 -10.61 -6.76 3.48
N GLU A 65 -11.79 -6.45 4.04
CA GLU A 65 -12.52 -5.20 3.76
C GLU A 65 -11.73 -3.97 4.21
N CYS A 66 -11.05 -4.04 5.36
CA CYS A 66 -10.17 -2.97 5.80
C CYS A 66 -8.96 -2.80 4.87
N ALA A 67 -8.32 -3.91 4.48
CA ALA A 67 -7.19 -3.88 3.54
C ALA A 67 -7.61 -3.28 2.19
N LEU A 68 -8.76 -3.68 1.64
CA LEU A 68 -9.33 -3.09 0.42
C LEU A 68 -9.59 -1.59 0.57
N CYS A 69 -10.09 -1.14 1.72
CA CYS A 69 -10.26 0.29 1.99
C CYS A 69 -8.92 1.04 2.02
N LEU A 70 -7.87 0.46 2.64
CA LEU A 70 -6.53 1.03 2.66
C LEU A 70 -5.95 1.14 1.25
N GLU A 71 -6.06 0.08 0.45
CA GLU A 71 -5.57 0.06 -0.94
C GLU A 71 -6.24 1.12 -1.81
N ARG A 72 -7.56 1.30 -1.66
CA ARG A 72 -8.29 2.36 -2.36
C ARG A 72 -7.82 3.75 -1.95
N SER A 73 -7.53 3.96 -0.67
CA SER A 73 -7.01 5.23 -0.16
C SER A 73 -5.60 5.52 -0.70
N VAL A 74 -4.74 4.50 -0.76
CA VAL A 74 -3.40 4.61 -1.35
C VAL A 74 -3.49 4.91 -2.86
N ASN A 75 -4.34 4.18 -3.58
CA ASN A 75 -4.56 4.41 -5.01
C ASN A 75 -5.08 5.83 -5.29
N GLN A 76 -6.01 6.34 -4.48
CA GLN A 76 -6.49 7.72 -4.60
C GLN A 76 -5.35 8.73 -4.41
N SER A 77 -4.47 8.51 -3.43
CA SER A 77 -3.30 9.36 -3.20
C SER A 77 -2.31 9.34 -4.37
N LEU A 78 -2.14 8.17 -5.01
CA LEU A 78 -1.31 8.02 -6.22
C LEU A 78 -1.91 8.73 -7.43
N LEU A 79 -3.23 8.68 -7.62
CA LEU A 79 -3.93 9.41 -8.67
C LEU A 79 -3.82 10.93 -8.48
N GLU A 80 -3.90 11.40 -7.25
CA GLU A 80 -3.68 12.81 -6.91
C GLU A 80 -2.25 13.24 -7.18
N LEU A 81 -1.26 12.40 -6.86
CA LEU A 81 0.14 12.63 -7.18
C LEU A 81 0.37 12.69 -8.70
N HIS A 82 -0.21 11.77 -9.47
CA HIS A 82 -0.13 11.76 -10.92
C HIS A 82 -0.78 13.01 -11.55
N LYS A 83 -1.94 13.40 -11.04
CA LYS A 83 -2.62 14.64 -11.44
C LYS A 83 -1.72 15.85 -11.18
N LEU A 84 -1.12 15.95 -9.99
CA LEU A 84 -0.20 17.03 -9.66
C LEU A 84 1.04 17.04 -10.58
N ALA A 85 1.63 15.87 -10.86
CA ALA A 85 2.74 15.74 -11.79
C ALA A 85 2.35 16.25 -13.19
N THR A 86 1.15 15.90 -13.66
CA THR A 86 0.59 16.36 -14.93
C THR A 86 0.42 17.89 -14.95
N GLU A 87 -0.17 18.47 -13.92
CA GLU A 87 -0.34 19.93 -13.78
C GLU A 87 0.99 20.69 -13.72
N LYS A 88 2.05 20.03 -13.21
CA LYS A 88 3.41 20.58 -13.16
C LYS A 88 4.25 20.28 -14.40
N ASN A 89 3.68 19.62 -15.42
CA ASN A 89 4.37 19.20 -16.64
C ASN A 89 5.61 18.33 -16.33
N ASP A 90 5.44 17.37 -15.42
CA ASP A 90 6.49 16.44 -14.99
C ASP A 90 6.27 15.04 -15.58
N PRO A 91 6.63 14.81 -16.86
CA PRO A 91 6.36 13.55 -17.53
C PRO A 91 7.10 12.37 -16.91
N GLN A 92 8.24 12.62 -16.27
CA GLN A 92 9.03 11.57 -15.64
C GLN A 92 8.35 11.05 -14.38
N LEU A 93 7.76 11.93 -13.56
CA LEU A 93 6.97 11.53 -12.40
C LEU A 93 5.65 10.84 -12.80
N CYS A 94 4.95 11.33 -13.83
CA CYS A 94 3.76 10.66 -14.38
C CYS A 94 4.10 9.21 -14.77
N ASN A 95 5.13 9.02 -15.61
CA ASN A 95 5.54 7.70 -16.05
C ASN A 95 5.97 6.80 -14.88
N PHE A 96 6.67 7.36 -13.88
CA PHE A 96 7.05 6.61 -12.67
C PHE A 96 5.83 6.10 -11.92
N THR A 97 4.82 6.94 -11.68
CA THR A 97 3.59 6.54 -11.00
C THR A 97 2.78 5.51 -11.78
N GLU A 98 2.69 5.64 -13.11
CA GLU A 98 2.01 4.69 -13.98
C GLU A 98 2.70 3.31 -14.00
N THR A 99 4.01 3.31 -14.19
CA THR A 99 4.80 2.07 -14.37
C THR A 99 4.87 1.26 -13.09
N HIS A 100 5.07 1.91 -11.94
CA HIS A 100 5.43 1.24 -10.69
C HIS A 100 4.32 1.12 -9.66
N TYR A 101 3.14 1.72 -9.90
CA TYR A 101 2.05 1.69 -8.92
C TYR A 101 0.67 1.54 -9.55
N LEU A 102 0.28 2.38 -10.52
CA LEU A 102 -1.12 2.39 -10.97
C LEU A 102 -1.56 1.05 -11.58
N ASN A 103 -0.69 0.37 -12.33
CA ASN A 103 -0.97 -0.98 -12.83
C ASN A 103 -1.06 -2.01 -11.70
N GLU A 104 -0.15 -1.93 -10.71
CA GLU A 104 -0.14 -2.82 -9.55
C GLU A 104 -1.41 -2.63 -8.70
N GLN A 105 -1.87 -1.39 -8.47
CA GLN A 105 -3.09 -1.10 -7.71
C GLN A 105 -4.35 -1.66 -8.37
N VAL A 106 -4.43 -1.68 -9.70
CA VAL A 106 -5.58 -2.27 -10.42
C VAL A 106 -5.63 -3.78 -10.19
N GLU A 107 -4.50 -4.47 -10.33
CA GLU A 107 -4.43 -5.92 -10.09
C GLU A 107 -4.61 -6.26 -8.60
N ALA A 108 -4.03 -5.48 -7.69
CA ALA A 108 -4.20 -5.65 -6.25
C ALA A 108 -5.67 -5.51 -5.86
N THR A 109 -6.34 -4.44 -6.31
CA THR A 109 -7.77 -4.21 -6.03
C THR A 109 -8.64 -5.36 -6.53
N LYS A 110 -8.31 -5.91 -7.71
CA LYS A 110 -9.00 -7.08 -8.26
C LYS A 110 -8.79 -8.30 -7.38
N ASN A 111 -7.55 -8.57 -6.97
CA ASN A 111 -7.21 -9.70 -6.10
C ASN A 111 -7.97 -9.65 -4.77
N TRP A 112 -8.06 -8.47 -4.16
CA TRP A 112 -8.82 -8.26 -2.91
C TRP A 112 -10.33 -8.49 -3.05
N VAL A 113 -10.89 -8.30 -4.24
CA VAL A 113 -12.32 -8.53 -4.51
C VAL A 113 -12.61 -10.00 -4.86
N THR A 114 -11.64 -10.72 -5.41
CA THR A 114 -11.79 -12.13 -5.81
C THR A 114 -11.33 -13.15 -4.77
N THR A 115 -10.70 -12.69 -3.68
CA THR A 115 -10.27 -13.52 -2.54
C THR A 115 -11.38 -13.63 -1.50
#